data_AF-A0A957AID1-F1
#
_entry.id   AF-A0A957AID1-F1
#
_cell.length_a   1.000
_cell.length_b   1.000
_cell.length_c   1.000
_cell.angle_alpha   90.00
_cell.angle_beta   90.00
_cell.angle_gamma   90.00
#
_symmetry.space_group_name_H-M   'P 1'
#
loop_
_entity.id
_entity.type
_entity.pdbx_description
1 polymer ?
#
loop_
_entity_poly.entity_id
_entity_poly.type
_entity_poly.pdbx_seq_one_letter_code
_entity_poly.pdbx_strand_id
1 'polypeptide(L)'
;RTGEMTAEQAAALPPGYPEALETALRSNAVFLAGLVPDARLMIVPDSGHYIQAEKPELVIEAIRQVVEGVRHPATWEDLVTCCTP
;
A
#
# COMPACT_ATOMS: atom_id res chain seq x y z
N ARG A 1 17.36 10.26 5.51
CA ARG A 1 17.31 8.80 5.75
C ARG A 1 15.83 8.45 5.79
N THR A 2 15.32 7.68 4.83
CA THR A 2 14.06 6.96 5.00
C THR A 2 14.22 6.15 6.29
N GLY A 3 13.22 6.11 7.17
CA GLY A 3 13.34 5.47 8.50
C GLY A 3 13.43 3.94 8.43
N GLU A 4 13.96 3.40 7.33
CA GLU A 4 14.10 1.97 7.08
C GLU A 4 15.18 1.38 7.98
N MET A 5 14.96 0.14 8.37
CA MET A 5 15.94 -0.64 9.11
C MET A 5 17.15 -0.91 8.23
N THR A 6 18.35 -0.83 8.80
CA THR A 6 19.55 -1.33 8.13
C THR A 6 19.48 -2.87 8.01
N ALA A 7 20.27 -3.45 7.12
CA ALA A 7 20.37 -4.92 7.00
C ALA A 7 20.77 -5.60 8.32
N GLU A 8 21.65 -4.97 9.10
CA GLU A 8 22.06 -5.44 10.42
C GLU A 8 20.89 -5.42 11.42
N GLN A 9 20.11 -4.34 11.44
CA GLN A 9 18.92 -4.24 12.27
C GLN A 9 17.85 -5.26 11.88
N ALA A 10 17.66 -5.49 10.57
CA ALA A 10 16.74 -6.51 10.08
C ALA A 10 17.18 -7.93 10.47
N ALA A 11 18.49 -8.22 10.40
CA ALA A 11 19.06 -9.49 10.80
C ALA A 11 18.97 -9.78 12.31
N ALA A 12 18.79 -8.73 13.14
CA ALA A 12 18.60 -8.88 14.59
C ALA A 12 17.16 -9.27 14.97
N LEU A 13 16.23 -9.32 14.03
CA LEU A 13 14.85 -9.76 14.29
C LEU A 13 14.80 -11.28 14.55
N PRO A 14 13.85 -11.75 15.37
CA PRO A 14 13.66 -13.18 15.57
C PRO A 14 13.43 -13.92 14.24
N PRO A 15 13.88 -15.19 14.11
CA PRO A 15 13.62 -15.98 12.91
C PRO A 15 12.12 -16.05 12.56
N GLY A 16 11.78 -15.84 11.29
CA GLY A 16 10.39 -15.87 10.80
C GLY A 16 9.55 -14.63 11.14
N TYR A 17 10.11 -13.67 11.89
CA TYR A 17 9.39 -12.45 12.26
C TYR A 17 9.03 -11.56 11.06
N PRO A 18 9.93 -11.29 10.09
CA PRO A 18 9.60 -10.46 8.92
C PRO A 18 8.40 -11.01 8.12
N GLU A 19 8.37 -12.30 7.86
CA GLU A 19 7.31 -12.96 7.09
C GLU A 19 5.98 -12.98 7.85
N ALA A 20 6.03 -13.22 9.16
CA ALA A 20 4.84 -13.17 10.03
C ALA A 20 4.28 -11.75 10.11
N LEU A 21 5.15 -10.73 10.23
CA LEU A 21 4.75 -9.33 10.24
C LEU A 21 4.13 -8.92 8.90
N GLU A 22 4.76 -9.28 7.77
CA GLU A 22 4.20 -8.99 6.45
C GLU A 22 2.81 -9.62 6.27
N THR A 23 2.66 -10.89 6.66
CA THR A 23 1.37 -11.61 6.62
C THR A 23 0.31 -10.90 7.46
N ALA A 24 0.66 -10.48 8.68
CA ALA A 24 -0.23 -9.77 9.57
C ALA A 24 -0.63 -8.39 9.02
N LEU A 25 0.33 -7.63 8.49
CA LEU A 25 0.08 -6.30 7.91
C LEU A 25 -0.82 -6.38 6.67
N ARG A 26 -0.59 -7.36 5.78
CA ARG A 26 -1.46 -7.60 4.61
C ARG A 26 -2.88 -7.97 5.03
N SER A 27 -3.01 -8.88 6.00
CA SER A 27 -4.31 -9.29 6.52
C SER A 27 -5.06 -8.12 7.15
N ASN A 28 -4.35 -7.27 7.91
CA ASN A 28 -4.91 -6.07 8.51
C ASN A 28 -5.35 -5.06 7.43
N ALA A 29 -4.57 -4.85 6.37
CA ALA A 29 -4.96 -3.95 5.27
C ALA A 29 -6.24 -4.41 4.56
N VAL A 30 -6.37 -5.71 4.29
CA VAL A 30 -7.60 -6.31 3.72
C VAL A 30 -8.79 -6.11 4.67
N PHE A 31 -8.59 -6.37 5.96
CA PHE A 31 -9.63 -6.17 6.96
C PHE A 31 -10.11 -4.71 7.02
N LEU A 32 -9.18 -3.75 7.10
CA LEU A 32 -9.50 -2.32 7.15
C LEU A 32 -10.23 -1.84 5.88
N ALA A 33 -9.81 -2.31 4.70
CA ALA A 33 -10.47 -1.98 3.44
C ALA A 33 -11.92 -2.48 3.41
N GLY A 34 -12.22 -3.61 4.07
CA GLY A 34 -13.58 -4.14 4.18
C GLY A 34 -14.49 -3.35 5.15
N LEU A 35 -13.95 -2.47 5.99
CA LEU A 35 -14.73 -1.68 6.94
C LEU A 35 -15.24 -0.35 6.38
N VAL A 36 -14.63 0.14 5.30
CA VAL A 36 -14.92 1.45 4.72
C VAL A 36 -15.62 1.26 3.37
N PRO A 37 -16.86 1.74 3.20
CA PRO A 37 -17.55 1.68 1.92
C PRO A 37 -16.72 2.30 0.80
N ASP A 38 -16.76 1.69 -0.38
CA ASP A 38 -16.09 2.14 -1.59
C ASP A 38 -14.54 2.27 -1.48
N ALA A 39 -13.94 1.75 -0.41
CA ALA A 39 -12.49 1.77 -0.23
C ALA A 39 -11.79 0.85 -1.24
N ARG A 40 -10.63 1.30 -1.69
CA ARG A 40 -9.74 0.54 -2.58
C ARG A 40 -8.43 0.24 -1.90
N LEU A 41 -8.10 -1.04 -1.87
CA LEU A 41 -6.80 -1.53 -1.41
C LEU A 41 -5.91 -1.82 -2.60
N MET A 42 -4.78 -1.12 -2.67
CA MET A 42 -3.68 -1.43 -3.58
C MET A 42 -2.50 -1.97 -2.78
N ILE A 43 -2.00 -3.13 -3.20
CA ILE A 43 -0.78 -3.73 -2.67
C ILE A 43 0.27 -3.63 -3.77
N VAL A 44 1.34 -2.91 -3.50
CA VAL A 44 2.47 -2.77 -4.42
C VAL A 44 3.54 -3.78 -4.02
N PRO A 45 3.95 -4.72 -4.89
CA PRO A 45 5.07 -5.60 -4.62
C PRO A 45 6.37 -4.80 -4.62
N ASP A 46 7.39 -5.30 -3.90
CA ASP A 46 8.72 -4.69 -3.83
C ASP A 46 8.71 -3.21 -3.40
N SER A 47 7.84 -2.90 -2.43
CA SER A 47 7.83 -1.61 -1.71
C SER A 47 7.97 -1.84 -0.21
N GLY A 48 8.82 -1.03 0.43
CA GLY A 48 9.02 -0.99 1.86
C GLY A 48 8.00 -0.13 2.60
N HIS A 49 8.35 0.23 3.83
CA HIS A 49 7.48 0.99 4.73
C HIS A 49 7.24 2.44 4.24
N TYR A 50 8.16 2.99 3.46
CA TYR A 50 8.09 4.38 2.99
C TYR A 50 7.82 4.43 1.48
N ILE A 51 6.75 3.78 1.05
CA ILE A 51 6.34 3.71 -0.35
C ILE A 51 6.27 5.07 -1.06
N GLN A 52 5.94 6.15 -0.34
CA GLN A 52 5.94 7.51 -0.89
C GLN A 52 7.32 8.04 -1.29
N ALA A 53 8.40 7.47 -0.74
CA ALA A 53 9.78 7.78 -1.12
C ALA A 53 10.30 6.80 -2.20
N GLU A 54 9.86 5.55 -2.14
CA GLU A 54 10.36 4.47 -3.02
C GLU A 54 9.62 4.38 -4.37
N LYS A 55 8.31 4.63 -4.36
CA LYS A 55 7.39 4.56 -5.50
C LYS A 55 6.47 5.79 -5.55
N PRO A 56 7.01 7.03 -5.52
CA PRO A 56 6.21 8.25 -5.39
C PRO A 56 5.14 8.39 -6.49
N GLU A 57 5.42 7.93 -7.71
CA GLU A 57 4.50 8.02 -8.84
C GLU A 57 3.21 7.22 -8.60
N LEU A 58 3.33 6.02 -8.01
CA LEU A 58 2.17 5.18 -7.70
C LEU A 58 1.31 5.79 -6.59
N VAL A 59 1.95 6.37 -5.57
CA VAL A 59 1.25 7.06 -4.48
C VAL A 59 0.51 8.29 -4.99
N ILE A 60 1.17 9.09 -5.83
CA ILE A 60 0.57 10.28 -6.45
C ILE A 60 -0.63 9.88 -7.32
N GLU A 61 -0.48 8.84 -8.14
CA GLU A 61 -1.57 8.37 -9.00
C GLU A 61 -2.76 7.86 -8.19
N ALA A 62 -2.52 7.03 -7.17
CA ALA A 62 -3.59 6.54 -6.28
C ALA A 62 -4.36 7.70 -5.63
N ILE A 63 -3.67 8.74 -5.17
CA ILE A 63 -4.31 9.94 -4.60
C ILE A 63 -5.11 10.70 -5.67
N ARG A 64 -4.58 10.85 -6.89
CA ARG A 64 -5.31 11.52 -7.99
C ARG A 64 -6.61 10.80 -8.29
N GLN A 65 -6.61 9.46 -8.28
CA GLN A 65 -7.83 8.67 -8.48
C GLN A 65 -8.85 8.91 -7.38
N VAL A 66 -8.44 8.94 -6.11
CA VAL A 66 -9.35 9.28 -5.01
C VAL A 66 -9.96 10.67 -5.20
N VAL A 67 -9.13 11.67 -5.52
CA VAL A 67 -9.62 13.04 -5.76
C VAL A 67 -10.59 13.11 -6.94
N GLU A 68 -10.29 12.38 -8.02
CA GLU A 68 -11.13 12.33 -9.20
C GLU A 68 -12.44 11.60 -8.94
N GLY A 69 -12.40 10.47 -8.23
CA GLY A 69 -13.58 9.72 -7.81
C GLY A 69 -14.51 10.52 -6.90
N VAL A 70 -13.95 11.33 -5.99
CA VAL A 70 -14.77 12.24 -5.16
C VAL A 70 -15.42 13.35 -6.01
N ARG A 71 -14.74 13.84 -7.04
CA ARG A 71 -15.29 14.87 -7.95
C ARG A 71 -16.33 14.31 -8.92
N HIS A 72 -16.13 13.08 -9.37
CA HIS A 72 -17.00 12.38 -10.31
C HIS A 72 -17.35 10.97 -9.79
N PRO A 73 -18.23 10.84 -8.77
CA PRO A 73 -18.49 9.55 -8.13
C PRO A 73 -19.01 8.46 -9.08
N ALA A 74 -19.72 8.85 -10.14
CA ALA A 74 -20.24 7.93 -11.14
C ALA A 74 -19.14 7.18 -11.92
N THR A 75 -17.91 7.71 -11.97
CA THR A 75 -16.79 7.08 -12.66
C THR A 75 -15.84 6.38 -11.71
N TRP A 76 -16.16 6.28 -10.41
CA TRP A 76 -15.26 5.68 -9.41
C TRP A 76 -14.78 4.31 -9.88
N GLU A 77 -15.70 3.41 -10.22
CA GLU A 77 -15.42 2.05 -10.70
C GLU A 77 -14.65 1.96 -12.03
N ASP A 78 -14.65 3.04 -12.83
CA ASP A 78 -13.93 3.10 -14.09
C ASP A 78 -12.49 3.62 -13.94
N LEU A 79 -12.15 4.21 -12.78
CA LEU A 79 -10.78 4.67 -12.52
C LEU A 79 -9.88 3.46 -12.29
N VAL A 80 -9.19 3.03 -13.34
CA VAL A 80 -8.17 1.98 -13.29
C VAL A 80 -6.80 2.63 -13.05
N THR A 81 -6.08 2.18 -12.04
CA THR A 81 -4.63 2.37 -11.99
C THR A 81 -4.01 1.52 -13.09
N CYS A 82 -3.06 2.06 -13.87
CA CYS A 82 -2.24 1.16 -14.68
C CYS A 82 -1.63 0.12 -13.74
N CYS A 83 -1.44 -1.07 -14.29
CA CYS A 83 -0.54 -2.04 -13.70
C CYS A 83 -1.14 -2.75 -12.48
N THR A 84 -2.40 -3.17 -12.59
CA THR A 84 -2.85 -4.43 -11.97
C THR A 84 -2.14 -5.60 -12.69
N PRO A 85 -1.63 -6.64 -11.99
CA PRO A 85 -1.15 -7.84 -12.67
C PRO A 85 -2.22 -8.50 -13.54
#